data_AF-A0A151F0G7-F1
#
_entry.id   AF-A0A151F0G7-F1
#
_cell.length_a   1.000
_cell.length_b   1.000
_cell.length_c   1.000
_cell.angle_alpha   90.00
_cell.angle_beta   90.00
_cell.angle_gamma   90.00
#
_symmetry.space_group_name_H-M   'P 1'
#
loop_
_entity.id
_entity.type
_entity.pdbx_description
1 polymer ?
#
loop_
_entity_poly.entity_id
_entity_poly.type
_entity_poly.pdbx_seq_one_letter_code
_entity_poly.pdbx_strand_id
1 'polypeptide(L)'
;MKKRESLLWQKINKALPKAHLTRIESNTLQGIPDINGVWSSKSFWIELKSDKSSFPKLSKWQVAWINKHIYRGGTVLICNETLLERRLKLYRPLSAITDPRSLVPDFSFSFPVHWPTFREACWDLLQRCLPSEDLARFETEAWAQDNGKKNSLDELELSRS
;
A
#
# COMPACT_ATOMS: atom_id res chain seq x y z
N MET A 1 -15.90 -19.55 9.37
CA MET A 1 -15.41 -19.31 7.99
C MET A 1 -14.21 -18.37 8.07
N LYS A 2 -13.00 -18.74 7.62
CA LYS A 2 -11.86 -17.81 7.62
C LYS A 2 -12.19 -16.66 6.65
N LYS A 3 -12.03 -15.40 7.10
CA LYS A 3 -12.12 -14.22 6.21
C LYS A 3 -11.14 -14.44 5.04
N ARG A 4 -11.56 -14.14 3.81
CA ARG A 4 -10.78 -14.47 2.60
C ARG A 4 -9.40 -13.83 2.60
N GLU A 5 -9.28 -12.60 3.10
CA GLU A 5 -8.01 -11.92 3.32
C GLU A 5 -7.07 -12.69 4.26
N SER A 6 -7.59 -13.36 5.29
CA SER A 6 -6.78 -14.24 6.14
C SER A 6 -6.23 -15.46 5.38
N LEU A 7 -6.94 -15.96 4.36
CA LEU A 7 -6.42 -17.02 3.48
C LEU A 7 -5.39 -16.47 2.49
N LEU A 8 -5.62 -15.26 1.96
CA LEU A 8 -4.66 -14.57 1.10
C LEU A 8 -3.36 -14.30 1.84
N TRP A 9 -3.43 -13.82 3.09
CA TRP A 9 -2.27 -13.70 3.99
C TRP A 9 -1.47 -15.01 4.08
N GLN A 10 -2.13 -16.12 4.37
CA GLN A 10 -1.46 -17.42 4.49
C GLN A 10 -0.72 -17.83 3.22
N LYS A 11 -1.28 -17.52 2.04
CA LYS A 11 -0.64 -17.77 0.75
C LYS A 11 0.59 -16.86 0.55
N ILE A 12 0.45 -15.55 0.80
CA ILE A 12 1.53 -14.56 0.66
C ILE A 12 2.68 -14.85 1.62
N ASN A 13 2.38 -15.16 2.88
CA ASN A 13 3.40 -15.47 3.89
C ASN A 13 4.25 -16.68 3.50
N LYS A 14 3.63 -17.71 2.89
CA LYS A 14 4.35 -18.86 2.35
C LYS A 14 5.12 -18.53 1.07
N ALA A 15 4.59 -17.62 0.24
CA ALA A 15 5.19 -17.26 -1.03
C ALA A 15 6.47 -16.41 -0.87
N LEU A 16 6.61 -15.67 0.22
CA LEU A 16 7.73 -14.75 0.50
C LEU A 16 8.61 -15.21 1.68
N PRO A 17 9.23 -16.40 1.63
CA PRO A 17 9.96 -16.97 2.77
C PRO A 17 11.26 -16.22 3.14
N LYS A 18 11.75 -15.35 2.25
CA LYS A 18 12.93 -14.51 2.49
C LYS A 18 12.59 -13.17 3.16
N ALA A 19 11.31 -12.81 3.22
CA ALA A 19 10.84 -11.62 3.89
C ALA A 19 10.45 -11.97 5.33
N HIS A 20 10.84 -11.12 6.28
CA HIS A 20 10.24 -11.15 7.60
C HIS A 20 8.92 -10.38 7.52
N LEU A 21 7.79 -11.08 7.65
CA LEU A 21 6.46 -10.49 7.55
C LEU A 21 5.73 -10.53 8.90
N THR A 22 5.16 -9.39 9.28
CA THR A 22 4.36 -9.21 10.49
C THR A 22 2.97 -8.76 10.10
N ARG A 23 1.95 -9.54 10.46
CA ARG A 23 0.55 -9.13 10.29
C ARG A 23 0.16 -8.14 11.37
N ILE A 24 -0.54 -7.09 10.98
CA ILE A 24 -1.03 -6.05 11.86
C ILE A 24 -2.48 -6.39 12.24
N GLU A 25 -2.72 -6.55 13.54
CA GLU A 25 -4.04 -6.85 14.10
C GLU A 25 -4.60 -5.67 14.92
N SER A 26 -3.93 -4.51 14.87
CA SER A 26 -4.32 -3.33 15.66
C SER A 26 -5.49 -2.58 15.02
N ASN A 27 -6.49 -2.25 15.85
CA ASN A 27 -7.61 -1.38 15.48
C ASN A 27 -7.40 0.08 15.90
N THR A 28 -6.26 0.42 16.52
CA THR A 28 -6.05 1.75 17.13
C THR A 28 -5.74 2.83 16.11
N LEU A 29 -5.13 2.48 14.97
CA LEU A 29 -4.74 3.40 13.93
C LEU A 29 -5.46 3.02 12.63
N GLN A 30 -6.32 3.92 12.16
CA GLN A 30 -7.15 3.67 10.99
C GLN A 30 -6.31 3.67 9.70
N GLY A 31 -6.57 2.70 8.82
CA GLY A 31 -6.01 2.66 7.48
C GLY A 31 -4.57 2.14 7.36
N ILE A 32 -3.96 1.67 8.45
CA ILE A 32 -2.67 0.97 8.37
C ILE A 32 -2.84 -0.31 7.53
N PRO A 33 -1.93 -0.61 6.59
CA PRO A 33 -1.98 -1.84 5.82
C PRO A 33 -1.86 -3.11 6.67
N ASP A 34 -2.41 -4.21 6.16
CA ASP A 34 -2.52 -5.47 6.89
C ASP A 34 -1.18 -6.11 7.31
N ILE A 35 -0.10 -5.83 6.58
CA ILE A 35 1.20 -6.49 6.76
C ILE A 35 2.33 -5.48 6.67
N ASN A 36 3.26 -5.55 7.62
CA ASN A 36 4.59 -4.97 7.50
C ASN A 36 5.59 -6.05 7.09
N GLY A 37 6.51 -5.72 6.18
CA GLY A 37 7.54 -6.62 5.71
C GLY A 37 8.93 -5.98 5.66
N VAL A 38 9.96 -6.79 5.89
CA VAL A 38 11.34 -6.45 5.58
C VAL A 38 11.96 -7.57 4.74
N TRP A 39 12.53 -7.22 3.59
CA TRP A 39 13.25 -8.17 2.72
C TRP A 39 14.54 -7.52 2.23
N SER A 40 15.70 -8.08 2.62
CA SER A 40 17.02 -7.61 2.18
C SER A 40 17.22 -6.11 2.40
N SER A 41 17.02 -5.67 3.65
CA SER A 41 17.15 -4.27 4.10
C SER A 41 16.12 -3.29 3.51
N LYS A 42 15.11 -3.77 2.79
CA LYS A 42 14.00 -2.95 2.29
C LYS A 42 12.76 -3.18 3.15
N SER A 43 12.28 -2.13 3.80
CA SER A 43 11.01 -2.12 4.52
C SER A 43 9.86 -1.78 3.57
N PHE A 44 8.74 -2.49 3.71
CA PHE A 44 7.56 -2.29 2.89
C PHE A 44 6.29 -2.69 3.63
N TRP A 45 5.16 -2.26 3.08
CA TRP A 45 3.84 -2.61 3.58
C TRP A 45 3.04 -3.36 2.52
N ILE A 46 2.12 -4.22 2.94
CA ILE A 46 1.17 -4.88 2.04
C ILE A 46 -0.25 -4.66 2.55
N GLU A 47 -1.08 -4.09 1.70
CA GLU A 47 -2.53 -4.04 1.86
C GLU A 47 -3.15 -5.24 1.12
N LEU A 48 -4.03 -5.98 1.79
CA LEU A 48 -4.73 -7.12 1.22
C LEU A 48 -6.16 -6.74 0.83
N LYS A 49 -6.60 -7.21 -0.33
CA LYS A 49 -8.00 -7.22 -0.74
C LYS A 49 -8.34 -8.57 -1.33
N SER A 50 -9.50 -9.12 -0.96
CA SER A 50 -10.03 -10.35 -1.57
C SER A 50 -11.54 -10.26 -1.71
N ASP A 51 -12.00 -9.84 -2.88
CA ASP A 51 -13.41 -9.65 -3.17
C ASP A 51 -13.75 -9.90 -4.66
N LYS A 52 -14.97 -9.53 -5.08
CA LYS A 52 -15.43 -9.70 -6.47
C LYS A 52 -15.08 -8.51 -7.38
N SER A 53 -14.45 -7.47 -6.85
CA SER A 53 -14.10 -6.23 -7.56
C SER A 53 -12.92 -6.46 -8.50
N SER A 54 -12.88 -5.72 -9.61
CA SER A 54 -11.73 -5.70 -10.53
C SER A 54 -10.58 -4.81 -10.04
N PHE A 55 -10.86 -3.91 -9.10
CA PHE A 55 -9.94 -2.92 -8.52
C PHE A 55 -9.92 -3.04 -6.98
N PRO A 56 -8.83 -2.65 -6.31
CA PRO A 56 -8.73 -2.75 -4.86
C PRO A 56 -9.67 -1.75 -4.19
N LYS A 57 -10.65 -2.23 -3.43
CA LYS A 57 -11.57 -1.36 -2.66
C LYS A 57 -10.89 -0.84 -1.40
N LEU A 58 -10.17 0.27 -1.54
CA LEU A 58 -9.52 0.96 -0.43
C LEU A 58 -10.50 1.90 0.27
N SER A 59 -10.47 1.94 1.61
CA SER A 59 -11.17 2.97 2.36
C SER A 59 -10.45 4.32 2.26
N LYS A 60 -11.15 5.43 2.56
CA LYS A 60 -10.55 6.78 2.58
C LYS A 60 -9.32 6.88 3.50
N TRP A 61 -9.33 6.13 4.61
CA TRP A 61 -8.23 6.11 5.58
C TRP A 61 -7.02 5.33 5.05
N GLN A 62 -7.26 4.22 4.35
CA GLN A 62 -6.21 3.47 3.67
C GLN A 62 -5.57 4.31 2.58
N VAL A 63 -6.37 5.00 1.76
CA VAL A 63 -5.86 5.94 0.74
C VAL A 63 -5.00 7.03 1.38
N ALA A 64 -5.47 7.68 2.44
CA ALA A 64 -4.73 8.72 3.14
C ALA A 64 -3.40 8.20 3.73
N TRP A 65 -3.42 7.02 4.35
CA TRP A 65 -2.22 6.41 4.91
C TRP A 65 -1.21 6.05 3.82
N ILE A 66 -1.66 5.38 2.74
CA ILE A 66 -0.80 4.97 1.63
C ILE A 66 -0.17 6.19 0.98
N ASN A 67 -0.95 7.22 0.66
CA ASN A 67 -0.45 8.46 0.08
C ASN A 67 0.62 9.08 1.00
N LYS A 68 0.33 9.27 2.29
CA LYS A 68 1.30 9.81 3.24
C LYS A 68 2.59 8.99 3.31
N HIS A 69 2.49 7.66 3.21
CA HIS A 69 3.65 6.78 3.27
C HIS A 69 4.51 6.86 2.00
N ILE A 70 3.90 6.80 0.81
CA ILE A 70 4.63 6.88 -0.47
C ILE A 70 5.25 8.27 -0.68
N TYR A 71 4.58 9.33 -0.22
CA TYR A 71 5.14 10.69 -0.25
C TYR A 71 6.41 10.84 0.60
N ARG A 72 6.65 9.93 1.55
CA ARG A 72 7.87 9.92 2.39
C ARG A 72 8.88 8.88 1.91
N GLY A 73 8.79 8.45 0.66
CA GLY A 73 9.65 7.42 0.08
C GLY A 73 9.33 5.99 0.54
N GLY A 74 8.28 5.81 1.33
CA GLY A 74 7.84 4.51 1.82
C GLY A 74 7.28 3.64 0.68
N THR A 75 7.41 2.33 0.81
CA THR A 75 6.91 1.39 -0.20
C THR A 75 5.68 0.66 0.30
N VAL A 76 4.59 0.74 -0.48
CA VAL A 76 3.36 -0.02 -0.26
C VAL A 76 3.05 -0.86 -1.48
N LEU A 77 2.80 -2.15 -1.26
CA LEU A 77 2.23 -3.05 -2.24
C LEU A 77 0.75 -3.28 -1.92
N ILE A 78 -0.09 -3.38 -2.94
CA ILE A 78 -1.49 -3.77 -2.77
C ILE A 78 -1.68 -5.12 -3.47
N CYS A 79 -2.09 -6.14 -2.72
CA CYS A 79 -2.41 -7.46 -3.23
C CYS A 79 -3.93 -7.64 -3.31
N ASN A 80 -4.47 -7.65 -4.53
CA ASN A 80 -5.90 -7.73 -4.78
C ASN A 80 -6.27 -9.08 -5.44
N GLU A 81 -6.88 -9.98 -4.68
CA GLU A 81 -7.48 -11.23 -5.16
C GLU A 81 -8.88 -10.94 -5.71
N THR A 82 -9.00 -10.89 -7.05
CA THR A 82 -10.23 -10.58 -7.77
C THR A 82 -10.96 -11.86 -8.15
N LEU A 83 -12.01 -12.22 -7.42
CA LEU A 83 -12.64 -13.55 -7.49
C LEU A 83 -13.45 -13.78 -8.77
N LEU A 84 -14.05 -12.74 -9.34
CA LEU A 84 -14.78 -12.86 -10.62
C LEU A 84 -13.83 -13.09 -11.78
N GLU A 85 -12.73 -12.34 -11.83
CA GLU A 85 -11.71 -12.51 -12.88
C GLU A 85 -10.80 -13.72 -12.64
N ARG A 86 -10.82 -14.28 -11.43
CA ARG A 86 -9.92 -15.36 -10.98
C ARG A 86 -8.45 -14.99 -11.15
N ARG A 87 -8.09 -13.80 -10.66
CA ARG A 87 -6.72 -13.26 -10.74
C ARG A 87 -6.25 -12.72 -9.40
N LEU A 88 -4.94 -12.72 -9.21
CA LEU A 88 -4.25 -11.93 -8.19
C LEU A 88 -3.57 -10.77 -8.91
N LYS A 89 -3.93 -9.54 -8.55
CA LYS A 89 -3.34 -8.31 -9.08
C LYS A 89 -2.43 -7.70 -8.02
N LEU A 90 -1.25 -7.26 -8.45
CA LEU A 90 -0.26 -6.61 -7.61
C LEU A 90 -0.07 -5.17 -8.10
N TYR A 91 -0.16 -4.22 -7.18
CA TYR A 91 0.00 -2.80 -7.46
C TYR A 91 1.11 -2.23 -6.58
N ARG A 92 1.86 -1.27 -7.11
CA ARG A 92 2.74 -0.38 -6.36
C ARG A 92 2.42 1.07 -6.74
N PRO A 93 1.61 1.77 -5.94
CA PRO A 93 1.41 3.20 -6.11
C PRO A 93 2.75 3.94 -6.01
N LEU A 94 3.08 4.71 -7.05
CA LEU A 94 4.27 5.60 -7.08
C LEU A 94 3.89 7.09 -6.98
N SER A 95 2.58 7.38 -7.02
CA SER A 95 1.99 8.72 -6.89
C SER A 95 0.71 8.63 -6.07
N ALA A 96 0.17 9.79 -5.67
CA ALA A 96 -1.07 9.83 -4.90
C ALA A 96 -2.21 9.09 -5.60
N ILE A 97 -2.89 8.25 -4.81
CA ILE A 97 -4.15 7.62 -5.16
C ILE A 97 -5.25 8.64 -4.93
N THR A 98 -5.93 9.04 -5.99
CA THR A 98 -7.11 9.90 -5.94
C THR A 98 -8.40 9.07 -6.02
N ASP A 99 -8.46 8.10 -6.94
CA ASP A 99 -9.50 7.08 -7.03
C ASP A 99 -8.87 5.68 -7.12
N PRO A 100 -9.16 4.74 -6.19
CA PRO A 100 -8.68 3.36 -6.28
C PRO A 100 -9.07 2.64 -7.59
N ARG A 101 -10.10 3.11 -8.31
CA ARG A 101 -10.51 2.55 -9.62
C ARG A 101 -9.53 2.90 -10.74
N SER A 102 -8.78 3.99 -10.61
CA SER A 102 -7.80 4.40 -11.62
C SER A 102 -6.46 3.68 -11.48
N LEU A 103 -6.28 2.87 -10.42
CA LEU A 103 -5.08 2.08 -10.23
C LEU A 103 -4.94 1.01 -11.31
N VAL A 104 -3.77 0.99 -11.96
CA VAL A 104 -3.37 -0.04 -12.92
C VAL A 104 -2.45 -1.04 -12.22
N PRO A 105 -2.69 -2.35 -12.33
CA PRO A 105 -1.80 -3.34 -11.72
C PRO A 105 -0.48 -3.43 -12.47
N ASP A 106 0.64 -3.46 -11.73
CA ASP A 106 1.96 -3.73 -12.27
C ASP A 106 2.09 -5.18 -12.76
N PHE A 107 1.46 -6.10 -12.02
CA PHE A 107 1.45 -7.52 -12.36
C PHE A 107 0.07 -8.12 -12.14
N SER A 108 -0.27 -9.13 -12.95
CA SER A 108 -1.54 -9.85 -12.84
C SER A 108 -1.40 -11.33 -13.14
N PHE A 109 -1.71 -12.17 -12.15
CA PHE A 109 -1.55 -13.63 -12.19
C PHE A 109 -2.90 -14.32 -12.30
N SER A 110 -3.07 -15.22 -13.26
CA SER A 110 -4.25 -16.10 -13.33
C SER A 110 -4.24 -17.15 -12.22
N PHE A 111 -5.41 -17.65 -11.83
CA PHE A 111 -5.53 -18.78 -10.90
C PHE A 111 -5.46 -20.14 -11.61
N PRO A 112 -4.71 -21.13 -11.06
CA PRO A 112 -3.92 -21.05 -9.81
C PRO A 112 -2.65 -20.19 -9.97
N VAL A 113 -2.33 -19.40 -8.94
CA VAL A 113 -1.14 -18.53 -8.96
C VAL A 113 0.13 -19.38 -8.92
N HIS A 114 1.04 -19.12 -9.86
CA HIS A 114 2.41 -19.60 -9.77
C HIS A 114 3.20 -18.70 -8.81
N TRP A 115 3.33 -19.15 -7.55
CA TRP A 115 3.91 -18.35 -6.46
C TRP A 115 5.37 -17.91 -6.65
N PRO A 116 6.26 -18.69 -7.30
CA PRO A 116 7.60 -18.21 -7.62
C PRO A 116 7.57 -16.94 -8.48
N THR A 117 6.74 -16.88 -9.52
CA THR A 117 6.62 -15.65 -10.34
C THR A 117 6.01 -14.47 -9.58
N PHE A 118 5.07 -14.73 -8.64
CA PHE A 118 4.57 -13.69 -7.75
C PHE A 118 5.68 -13.13 -6.84
N ARG A 119 6.54 -14.00 -6.30
CA ARG A 119 7.69 -13.60 -5.48
C ARG A 119 8.66 -12.72 -6.26
N GLU A 120 9.02 -13.11 -7.48
CA GLU A 120 9.92 -12.30 -8.32
C GLU A 120 9.30 -10.95 -8.65
N ALA A 121 8.00 -10.89 -8.94
CA ALA A 121 7.28 -9.64 -9.16
C ALA A 121 7.29 -8.74 -7.90
N CYS A 122 7.10 -9.31 -6.71
CA CYS A 122 7.26 -8.57 -5.47
C CYS A 122 8.68 -8.02 -5.31
N TRP A 123 9.71 -8.76 -5.74
CA TRP A 123 11.10 -8.33 -5.65
C TRP A 123 11.51 -7.27 -6.70
N ASP A 124 10.85 -7.26 -7.86
CA ASP A 124 11.00 -6.24 -8.91
C ASP A 124 10.34 -4.89 -8.56
N LEU A 125 9.09 -4.93 -8.06
CA LEU A 125 8.59 -3.91 -7.11
C LEU A 125 9.55 -3.91 -5.91
N LEU A 126 9.57 -3.07 -4.88
CA LEU A 126 10.73 -2.98 -3.93
C LEU A 126 12.10 -2.60 -4.55
N GLN A 127 12.54 -3.13 -5.70
CA GLN A 127 13.74 -2.67 -6.40
C GLN A 127 13.54 -1.32 -7.06
N ARG A 128 12.35 -1.05 -7.63
CA ARG A 128 12.11 0.27 -8.26
C ARG A 128 12.32 1.37 -7.21
N CYS A 129 13.27 2.26 -7.43
CA CYS A 129 13.41 3.47 -6.64
C CYS A 129 12.39 4.49 -7.14
N LEU A 130 11.86 5.32 -6.24
CA LEU A 130 11.29 6.58 -6.69
C LEU A 130 12.46 7.41 -7.26
N PRO A 131 12.32 8.03 -8.44
CA PRO A 131 13.32 8.97 -8.95
C PRO A 131 13.64 10.02 -7.88
N SER A 132 14.91 10.43 -7.79
CA SER A 132 15.35 11.42 -6.78
C SER A 132 14.60 12.76 -6.89
N GLU A 133 14.21 13.13 -8.10
CA GLU A 133 13.41 14.33 -8.38
C GLU A 133 11.99 14.21 -7.83
N ASP A 134 11.39 13.02 -7.93
CA ASP A 134 10.08 12.75 -7.34
C ASP A 134 10.16 12.76 -5.82
N LEU A 135 11.21 12.20 -5.21
CA LEU A 135 11.43 12.26 -3.76
C LEU A 135 11.55 13.71 -3.27
N ALA A 136 12.34 14.55 -3.94
CA ALA A 136 12.49 15.96 -3.57
C ALA A 136 11.18 16.75 -3.72
N ARG A 137 10.42 16.50 -4.81
CA ARG A 137 9.08 17.08 -5.00
C ARG A 137 8.14 16.63 -3.88
N PHE A 138 8.14 15.34 -3.55
CA PHE A 138 7.28 14.76 -2.53
C PHE A 138 7.61 15.22 -1.11
N GLU A 139 8.89 15.40 -0.78
CA GLU A 139 9.31 16.00 0.50
C GLU A 139 8.79 17.44 0.63
N THR A 140 8.85 18.22 -0.45
CA THR A 140 8.34 19.59 -0.51
C THR A 140 6.81 19.62 -0.35
N GLU A 141 6.10 18.76 -1.09
CA GLU A 141 4.63 18.65 -1.02
C GLU A 141 4.15 18.17 0.37
N ALA A 142 4.80 17.17 0.96
CA ALA A 142 4.48 16.66 2.29
C ALA A 142 4.73 17.71 3.38
N TRP A 143 5.84 18.46 3.29
CA TRP A 143 6.14 19.57 4.19
C TRP A 143 5.09 20.69 4.05
N ALA A 144 4.70 21.05 2.83
CA ALA A 144 3.68 22.08 2.60
C ALA A 144 2.31 21.64 3.16
N GLN A 145 1.95 20.36 3.04
CA GLN A 145 0.67 19.84 3.51
C GLN A 145 0.57 19.76 5.05
N ASP A 146 1.66 19.42 5.72
CA ASP A 146 1.73 19.39 7.19
C ASP A 146 1.81 20.81 7.80
N ASN A 147 2.51 21.76 7.15
CA ASN A 147 2.65 23.14 7.66
C ASN A 147 1.52 24.09 7.26
N GLY A 148 0.88 23.89 6.10
CA GLY A 148 -0.30 24.66 5.69
C GLY A 148 -1.50 24.45 6.61
N LYS A 149 -1.63 23.26 7.23
CA LYS A 149 -2.65 23.00 8.26
C LYS A 149 -2.33 23.65 9.60
N LYS A 150 -1.04 23.71 9.96
CA LYS A 150 -0.58 24.28 11.23
C LYS A 150 -0.85 25.79 11.28
N ASN A 151 -0.49 26.51 10.22
CA ASN A 151 -0.75 27.95 10.10
C ASN A 151 -2.26 28.27 10.14
N SER A 152 -3.12 27.43 9.54
CA SER A 152 -4.59 27.66 9.59
C SER A 152 -5.21 27.46 10.98
N LEU A 153 -4.62 26.60 11.82
CA LEU A 153 -5.08 26.36 13.20
C LEU A 153 -4.60 27.48 14.12
N ASP A 154 -3.36 27.92 13.95
CA ASP A 154 -2.78 29.03 14.71
C ASP A 154 -3.53 30.36 14.42
N GLU A 155 -3.93 30.61 13.17
CA GLU A 155 -4.75 31.78 12.80
C GLU A 155 -6.18 31.73 13.38
N LEU A 156 -6.78 30.54 13.48
CA LEU A 156 -8.11 30.36 14.08
C LEU A 156 -8.09 30.53 15.61
N GLU A 157 -7.01 30.14 16.29
CA GLU A 157 -6.84 30.36 17.73
C GLU A 157 -6.57 31.84 18.05
N LEU A 158 -5.76 32.54 17.23
CA LEU A 158 -5.51 33.97 17.35
C LEU A 158 -6.74 34.86 17.09
N SER A 159 -7.72 34.37 16.29
CA SER A 159 -9.00 35.07 16.06
C SER A 159 -10.06 34.87 17.15
N ARG A 160 -9.79 34.00 18.14
CA ARG A 160 -10.72 33.64 19.23
C ARG A 160 -10.31 34.22 20.59
N SER A 161 -9.15 34.89 20.66
CA SER A 161 -8.66 35.68 21.79
C SER A 161 -8.94 37.17 21.59
#